data_AF-A0A6M3LWY1-F1
#
_entry.id   AF-A0A6M3LWY1-F1
#
_cell.length_a   1.000
_cell.length_b   1.000
_cell.length_c   1.000
_cell.angle_alpha   90.00
_cell.angle_beta   90.00
_cell.angle_gamma   90.00
#
_symmetry.space_group_name_H-M   'P 1'
#
loop_
_entity.id
_entity.type
_entity.pdbx_description
1 polymer ?
#
loop_
_entity_poly.entity_id
_entity_poly.type
_entity_poly.pdbx_seq_one_letter_code
_entity_poly.pdbx_strand_id
1 'polypeptide(L)'
;MADTLKFDVACITPETKTAFAYRAQEVLRLEHNIVGKWFREGIKQAEYDQLSASVKTMFKYSELLLSEKDWKRYLVDIFTIKNKTICHSINENTALLLLSTKYDINLDNLLETK
;
A
#
# COMPACT_ATOMS: atom_id res chain seq x y z
N MET A 1 -5.59 -12.58 -4.14
CA MET A 1 -6.67 -11.87 -3.42
C MET A 1 -6.27 -10.41 -3.41
N ALA A 2 -7.18 -9.51 -3.75
CA ALA A 2 -6.83 -8.11 -3.90
C ALA A 2 -6.53 -7.47 -2.54
N ASP A 3 -5.45 -6.69 -2.40
CA ASP A 3 -5.13 -5.86 -1.25
C ASP A 3 -6.10 -4.67 -1.20
N THR A 4 -7.34 -4.95 -0.85
CA THR A 4 -8.36 -3.92 -0.64
C THR A 4 -8.36 -3.51 0.81
N LEU A 5 -7.97 -2.27 1.08
CA LEU A 5 -8.14 -1.64 2.39
C LEU A 5 -9.60 -1.22 2.52
N LYS A 6 -10.39 -2.10 3.16
CA LYS A 6 -11.79 -1.88 3.49
C LYS A 6 -11.91 -1.31 4.90
N PHE A 7 -12.73 -0.27 5.07
CA PHE A 7 -13.01 0.29 6.39
C PHE A 7 -14.51 0.26 6.68
N ASP A 8 -14.88 -0.49 7.73
CA ASP A 8 -16.27 -0.68 8.16
C ASP A 8 -16.88 0.53 8.89
N VAL A 9 -16.10 1.57 9.16
CA VAL A 9 -16.58 2.76 9.87
C VAL A 9 -16.90 3.83 8.86
N ALA A 10 -18.16 4.28 8.86
CA ALA A 10 -18.58 5.42 8.07
C ALA A 10 -17.66 6.61 8.39
N CYS A 11 -16.83 6.98 7.43
CA CYS A 11 -15.77 7.98 7.56
C CYS A 11 -16.37 9.41 7.45
N ILE A 12 -17.36 9.67 8.31
CA ILE A 12 -18.26 10.82 8.21
C ILE A 12 -17.62 12.06 8.83
N THR A 13 -16.89 11.90 9.93
CA THR A 13 -16.33 13.01 10.72
C THR A 13 -14.88 13.32 10.34
N PRO A 14 -14.39 14.56 10.58
CA PRO A 14 -12.98 14.91 10.38
C PRO A 14 -11.99 13.97 11.08
N GLU A 15 -12.30 13.50 12.28
CA GLU A 15 -11.46 12.61 13.08
C GLU A 15 -11.38 11.22 12.45
N THR A 16 -12.50 10.68 11.98
CA THR A 16 -12.53 9.35 11.33
C THR A 16 -11.78 9.36 9.99
N LYS A 17 -11.88 10.46 9.22
CA LYS A 17 -11.11 10.68 7.98
C LYS A 17 -9.62 10.80 8.24
N THR A 18 -9.25 11.52 9.29
CA THR A 18 -7.86 11.66 9.72
C THR A 18 -7.30 10.31 10.14
N ALA A 19 -8.03 9.55 10.97
CA ALA A 19 -7.65 8.20 11.38
C ALA A 19 -7.51 7.24 10.18
N PHE A 20 -8.37 7.36 9.17
CA PHE A 20 -8.26 6.62 7.92
C PHE A 20 -6.97 6.96 7.15
N ALA A 21 -6.69 8.25 6.95
CA ALA A 21 -5.49 8.70 6.24
C ALA A 21 -4.21 8.20 6.94
N TYR A 22 -4.16 8.30 8.27
CA TYR A 22 -3.04 7.77 9.05
C TYR A 22 -2.87 6.26 8.91
N ARG A 23 -3.97 5.49 8.94
CA ARG A 23 -3.88 4.03 8.77
C ARG A 23 -3.40 3.63 7.37
N ALA A 24 -3.89 4.29 6.33
CA ALA A 24 -3.46 4.03 4.95
C ALA A 24 -1.96 4.32 4.77
N GLN A 25 -1.49 5.45 5.30
CA GLN A 25 -0.05 5.79 5.29
C GLN A 25 0.79 4.81 6.12
N GLU A 26 0.29 4.34 7.26
CA GLU A 26 1.02 3.40 8.11
C GLU A 26 1.20 2.03 7.43
N VAL A 27 0.18 1.53 6.73
CA VAL A 27 0.29 0.30 5.93
C VAL A 27 1.38 0.43 4.87
N LEU A 28 1.38 1.56 4.14
CA LEU A 28 2.38 1.84 3.13
C LEU A 28 3.80 1.92 3.72
N ARG A 29 3.95 2.55 4.90
CA ARG A 29 5.21 2.65 5.63
C ARG A 29 5.74 1.28 6.05
N LEU A 30 4.87 0.42 6.57
CA LEU A 30 5.24 -0.93 7.00
C LEU A 30 5.74 -1.78 5.83
N GLU A 31 5.03 -1.76 4.71
CA GLU A 31 5.44 -2.49 3.50
C GLU A 31 6.83 -2.04 3.01
N HIS A 32 7.03 -0.72 2.89
CA HIS A 32 8.32 -0.14 2.51
C HIS A 32 9.45 -0.53 3.45
N ASN A 33 9.19 -0.56 4.75
CA ASN A 33 10.20 -0.94 5.74
C ASN A 33 10.58 -2.41 5.60
N ILE A 34 9.62 -3.31 5.39
CA ILE A 34 9.89 -4.73 5.20
C ILE A 34 10.70 -4.95 3.92
N VAL A 35 10.31 -4.35 2.79
CA VAL A 35 11.06 -4.51 1.54
C VAL A 35 12.43 -3.81 1.61
N GLY A 36 12.51 -2.64 2.26
CA GLY A 36 13.78 -1.96 2.51
C GLY A 36 14.70 -2.70 3.46
N LYS A 37 14.16 -3.54 4.35
CA LYS A 37 14.93 -4.50 5.14
C LYS A 37 15.44 -5.64 4.26
N TRP A 38 14.58 -6.18 3.40
CA TRP A 38 14.96 -7.22 2.43
C TRP A 38 16.13 -6.80 1.55
N PHE A 39 16.14 -5.55 1.10
CA PHE A 39 17.25 -4.99 0.33
C PHE A 39 18.57 -4.90 1.12
N ARG A 40 18.52 -4.60 2.42
CA ARG A 40 19.73 -4.32 3.22
C ARG A 40 20.33 -5.53 3.91
N GLU A 41 19.48 -6.43 4.40
CA GLU A 41 19.92 -7.54 5.27
C GLU A 41 19.17 -8.85 5.02
N GLY A 42 18.25 -8.91 4.05
CA GLY A 42 17.36 -10.06 3.87
C GLY A 42 16.13 -10.00 4.80
N ILE A 43 15.21 -10.94 4.64
CA ILE A 43 14.00 -11.06 5.49
C ILE A 43 13.70 -12.51 5.82
N LYS A 44 12.94 -12.72 6.89
CA LYS A 44 12.36 -14.02 7.24
C LYS A 44 11.03 -14.25 6.51
N GLN A 45 10.64 -15.51 6.34
CA GLN A 45 9.35 -15.90 5.76
C GLN A 45 8.16 -15.16 6.42
N ALA A 46 8.14 -15.02 7.74
CA ALA A 46 7.07 -14.32 8.46
C ALA A 46 6.96 -12.83 8.12
N GLU A 47 8.06 -12.19 7.71
CA GLU A 47 8.07 -10.79 7.27
C GLU A 47 7.63 -10.71 5.80
N TYR A 48 8.07 -11.67 4.97
CA TYR A 48 7.59 -11.81 3.60
C TYR A 48 6.07 -12.05 3.54
N ASP A 49 5.52 -12.83 4.48
CA ASP A 49 4.09 -13.12 4.55
C ASP A 49 3.24 -11.89 4.89
N GLN A 50 3.83 -10.84 5.47
CA GLN A 50 3.17 -9.54 5.70
C GLN A 50 3.15 -8.66 4.46
N LEU A 51 3.92 -8.99 3.42
CA LEU A 51 3.92 -8.25 2.18
C LEU A 51 2.59 -8.42 1.43
N SER A 52 2.27 -7.36 0.71
CA SER A 52 1.18 -7.27 -0.25
C SER A 52 1.22 -8.37 -1.32
N ALA A 53 0.05 -8.76 -1.82
CA ALA A 53 -0.08 -9.75 -2.89
C ALA A 53 0.63 -9.30 -4.18
N SER A 54 0.56 -8.01 -4.51
CA SER A 54 1.22 -7.42 -5.69
C SER A 54 2.75 -7.55 -5.59
N VAL A 55 3.32 -7.35 -4.38
CA VAL A 55 4.76 -7.57 -4.13
C VAL A 55 5.13 -9.04 -4.28
N LYS A 56 4.38 -9.95 -3.65
CA LYS A 56 4.61 -11.40 -3.71
C LYS A 56 4.48 -11.99 -5.12
N THR A 57 3.73 -11.33 -6.00
CA THR A 57 3.59 -11.71 -7.40
C THR A 57 4.84 -11.35 -8.21
N MET A 58 5.45 -10.20 -7.92
CA MET A 58 6.68 -9.74 -8.60
C MET A 58 7.96 -10.35 -8.04
N PHE A 59 8.02 -10.52 -6.72
CA PHE A 59 9.23 -10.96 -6.01
C PHE A 59 8.89 -12.20 -5.20
N LYS A 60 9.41 -13.36 -5.63
CA LYS A 60 9.27 -14.60 -4.86
C LYS A 60 10.12 -14.52 -3.60
N TYR A 61 9.65 -15.16 -2.53
CA TYR A 61 10.42 -15.26 -1.29
C TYR A 61 11.83 -15.79 -1.57
N SER A 62 12.79 -15.14 -0.93
CA SER A 62 14.18 -15.52 -0.90
C SER A 62 14.78 -15.01 0.40
N GLU A 63 15.59 -15.83 1.05
CA GLU A 63 16.39 -15.41 2.20
C GLU A 63 17.55 -14.49 1.77
N LEU A 64 17.87 -14.47 0.48
CA LEU A 64 18.88 -13.57 -0.07
C LEU A 64 18.36 -12.14 -0.13
N LEU A 65 19.32 -11.22 -0.09
CA LEU A 65 19.11 -9.79 -0.27
C LEU A 65 18.41 -9.49 -1.60
N LEU A 66 17.49 -8.53 -1.56
CA LEU A 66 16.93 -7.96 -2.79
C LEU A 66 18.05 -7.25 -3.56
N SER A 67 18.09 -7.40 -4.89
CA SER A 67 19.07 -6.67 -5.69
C SER A 67 18.72 -5.18 -5.76
N GLU A 68 19.69 -4.31 -6.02
CA GLU A 68 19.44 -2.87 -6.21
C GLU A 68 18.45 -2.62 -7.36
N LYS A 69 18.52 -3.44 -8.41
CA LYS A 69 17.60 -3.39 -9.55
C LYS A 69 16.17 -3.70 -9.11
N ASP A 70 15.98 -4.75 -8.33
CA ASP A 70 14.67 -5.18 -7.84
C ASP A 70 14.10 -4.19 -6.81
N TRP A 71 14.95 -3.60 -5.96
CA TRP A 71 14.57 -2.52 -5.06
C TRP A 71 14.07 -1.28 -5.82
N LYS A 72 14.81 -0.82 -6.83
CA LYS A 72 14.38 0.29 -7.70
C LYS A 72 13.08 -0.04 -8.41
N ARG A 73 12.91 -1.28 -8.86
CA ARG A 73 11.67 -1.75 -9.47
C ARG A 73 10.50 -1.70 -8.50
N TYR A 74 10.66 -2.18 -7.27
CA TYR A 74 9.64 -2.05 -6.22
C TYR A 74 9.23 -0.60 -5.98
N LEU A 75 10.21 0.31 -5.87
CA LEU A 75 9.94 1.72 -5.63
C LEU A 75 9.09 2.37 -6.73
N VAL A 76 9.38 2.07 -7.98
CA VAL A 76 8.70 2.67 -9.14
C VAL A 76 7.36 1.98 -9.43
N ASP A 77 7.39 0.65 -9.57
CA ASP A 77 6.26 -0.12 -10.10
C ASP A 77 5.19 -0.42 -9.03
N ILE A 78 5.53 -0.29 -7.75
CA ILE A 78 4.61 -0.61 -6.64
C ILE A 78 4.47 0.57 -5.69
N PHE A 79 5.55 0.96 -5.01
CA PHE A 79 5.47 1.90 -3.89
C PHE A 79 4.98 3.29 -4.32
N THR A 80 5.57 3.85 -5.38
CA THR A 80 5.22 5.18 -5.89
C THR A 80 3.78 5.22 -6.39
N ILE A 81 3.32 4.16 -7.05
CA ILE A 81 1.93 4.06 -7.54
C ILE A 81 0.98 4.04 -6.35
N LYS A 82 1.18 3.13 -5.38
CA LYS A 82 0.33 3.06 -4.17
C LYS A 82 0.31 4.37 -3.40
N ASN A 83 1.46 5.02 -3.22
CA ASN A 83 1.54 6.32 -2.55
C ASN A 83 0.70 7.38 -3.27
N LYS A 84 0.81 7.47 -4.60
CA LYS A 84 0.00 8.40 -5.40
C LYS A 84 -1.48 8.10 -5.26
N THR A 85 -1.88 6.83 -5.30
CA THR A 85 -3.28 6.42 -5.12
C THR A 85 -3.81 6.81 -3.75
N ILE A 86 -3.07 6.52 -2.68
CA ILE A 86 -3.45 6.89 -1.31
C ILE A 86 -3.59 8.41 -1.18
N CYS A 87 -2.58 9.17 -1.64
CA CYS A 87 -2.64 10.64 -1.62
C CYS A 87 -3.80 11.19 -2.45
N HIS A 88 -4.05 10.63 -3.63
CA HIS A 88 -5.15 11.02 -4.50
C HIS A 88 -6.51 10.72 -3.85
N SER A 89 -6.70 9.51 -3.33
CA SER A 89 -7.92 9.14 -2.60
C SER A 89 -8.12 10.01 -1.35
N ILE A 90 -7.06 10.37 -0.62
CA ILE A 90 -7.19 11.31 0.51
C ILE A 90 -7.62 12.70 -0.01
N ASN A 91 -6.98 13.20 -1.06
CA ASN A 91 -7.22 14.54 -1.62
C ASN A 91 -8.60 14.69 -2.28
N GLU A 92 -9.01 13.74 -3.12
CA GLU A 92 -10.33 13.73 -3.77
C GLU A 92 -11.47 13.62 -2.75
N ASN A 93 -11.23 12.86 -1.68
CA ASN A 93 -12.21 12.79 -0.62
C ASN A 93 -12.36 14.13 0.07
N THR A 94 -11.32 14.93 0.30
CA THR A 94 -11.48 16.32 0.78
C THR A 94 -12.48 17.16 -0.04
N ALA A 95 -12.65 16.88 -1.35
CA ALA A 95 -13.60 17.59 -2.23
C ALA A 95 -14.97 16.91 -2.37
N LEU A 96 -15.07 15.58 -2.26
CA LEU A 96 -16.32 14.80 -2.37
C LEU A 96 -17.05 14.55 -1.03
N LEU A 97 -16.49 15.04 0.07
CA LEU A 97 -16.89 14.76 1.45
C LEU A 97 -18.16 15.47 1.96
N LEU A 98 -19.16 15.62 1.10
CA LEU A 98 -20.54 15.89 1.55
C LEU A 98 -21.44 14.64 1.52
N LEU A 99 -21.13 13.57 0.76
CA LEU A 99 -22.17 12.58 0.41
C LEU A 99 -21.82 11.07 0.40
N SER A 100 -20.56 10.63 0.53
CA SER A 100 -20.23 9.18 0.46
C SER A 100 -20.06 8.51 1.82
N THR A 101 -20.67 7.33 2.00
CA THR A 101 -20.74 6.57 3.26
C THR A 101 -19.80 5.37 3.34
N LYS A 102 -19.08 5.03 2.27
CA LYS A 102 -18.13 3.89 2.25
C LYS A 102 -16.90 4.22 1.42
N TYR A 103 -15.72 3.87 1.94
CA TYR A 103 -14.43 4.04 1.28
C TYR A 103 -13.68 2.72 1.21
N ASP A 104 -13.55 2.20 0.00
CA ASP A 104 -12.66 1.10 -0.32
C ASP A 104 -11.49 1.65 -1.14
N ILE A 105 -10.28 1.61 -0.61
CA ILE A 105 -9.08 1.81 -1.45
C ILE A 105 -8.65 0.43 -1.91
N ASN A 106 -8.92 0.13 -3.17
CA ASN A 106 -8.35 -1.03 -3.83
C ASN A 106 -6.90 -0.70 -4.22
N LEU A 107 -5.92 -1.22 -3.47
CA LEU A 107 -4.50 -1.00 -3.75
C LEU A 107 -3.98 -1.81 -4.94
N ASP A 108 -4.80 -2.69 -5.52
CA ASP A 108 -4.48 -3.48 -6.71
C ASP A 108 -5.07 -2.93 -8.02
N ASN A 109 -5.93 -1.91 -7.99
CA ASN A 109 -6.64 -1.42 -9.17
C ASN A 109 -5.86 -0.47 -10.09
N LEU A 110 -4.52 -0.55 -10.12
CA LEU A 110 -3.69 0.27 -11.01
C LEU A 110 -2.71 -0.52 -11.88
N LEU A 111 -3.01 -1.79 -12.14
CA LEU A 111 -2.41 -2.54 -13.25
C LEU A 111 -3.34 -2.72 -14.46
N GLU A 112 -4.52 -2.10 -14.46
CA GLU A 112 -5.42 -2.04 -15.62
C GLU A 112 -5.55 -0.62 -16.18
N THR A 113 -4.45 -0.10 -16.71
CA THR A 113 -4.50 0.79 -17.88
C THR A 113 -3.33 0.40 -18.77
N LYS A 114 -3.57 -0.61 -19.61
CA LYS A 114 -2.85 -0.79 -20.88
C LYS A 114 -3.60 -0.05 -21.97
#